data_AF-A0A1Y0D7W4-F1
#
_entry.id   AF-A0A1Y0D7W4-F1
#
_cell.length_a   1.000
_cell.length_b   1.000
_cell.length_c   1.000
_cell.angle_alpha   90.00
_cell.angle_beta   90.00
_cell.angle_gamma   90.00
#
_symmetry.space_group_name_H-M   'P 1'
#
loop_
_entity.id
_entity.type
_entity.pdbx_description
1 polymer ?
#
loop_
_entity_poly.entity_id
_entity_poly.type
_entity_poly.pdbx_seq_one_letter_code
_entity_poly.pdbx_strand_id
1 'polypeptide(L)'
;MATPPFNWLNKLLIAMTVGGWALYVLLLLIFHYGRPEQNFGYLKHQQIPVRAEWLSLHHFWFHAGIWGALGLAVTAFTLVHLKGRAHLQYLKIYLALLGAAAIFTLLLVTFSPR
;
A
#
# COMPACT_ATOMS: atom_id res chain seq x y z
N MET A 1 -10.09 -42.56 -7.38
CA MET A 1 -10.33 -41.11 -7.56
C MET A 1 -9.26 -40.36 -6.78
N ALA A 2 -8.25 -39.80 -7.46
CA ALA A 2 -7.23 -38.99 -6.79
C ALA A 2 -7.85 -37.63 -6.44
N THR A 3 -7.89 -37.29 -5.16
CA THR A 3 -8.29 -35.95 -4.69
C THR A 3 -7.33 -34.91 -5.28
N PRO A 4 -7.82 -33.81 -5.88
CA PRO A 4 -6.94 -32.77 -6.37
C PRO A 4 -6.08 -32.25 -5.20
N PRO A 5 -4.75 -32.08 -5.37
CA PRO A 5 -3.90 -31.61 -4.29
C PRO A 5 -4.42 -30.25 -3.83
N PHE A 6 -4.75 -30.17 -2.55
CA PHE A 6 -5.33 -28.98 -1.92
C PHE A 6 -4.41 -27.77 -2.18
N ASN A 7 -4.82 -26.89 -3.11
CA ASN A 7 -4.02 -25.74 -3.56
C ASN A 7 -4.05 -24.58 -2.54
N TRP A 8 -3.81 -24.87 -1.26
CA TRP A 8 -3.82 -23.87 -0.17
C TRP A 8 -2.87 -22.70 -0.46
N LEU A 9 -1.70 -22.98 -1.04
CA LEU A 9 -0.73 -21.95 -1.40
C LEU A 9 -1.26 -20.99 -2.47
N ASN A 10 -2.06 -21.47 -3.44
CA ASN A 10 -2.68 -20.56 -4.41
C ASN A 10 -3.69 -19.64 -3.71
N LYS A 11 -4.51 -20.21 -2.82
CA LYS A 11 -5.48 -19.43 -2.03
C LYS A 11 -4.76 -18.40 -1.17
N LEU A 12 -3.65 -18.76 -0.54
CA LEU A 12 -2.82 -17.85 0.25
C LEU A 12 -2.27 -16.72 -0.62
N LEU A 13 -1.71 -17.00 -1.80
CA LEU A 13 -1.17 -15.97 -2.69
C LEU A 13 -2.26 -15.01 -3.20
N ILE A 14 -3.45 -15.52 -3.49
CA ILE A 14 -4.61 -14.69 -3.84
C ILE A 14 -5.02 -13.83 -2.64
N ALA A 15 -5.13 -14.41 -1.45
CA ALA A 15 -5.47 -13.69 -0.23
C ALA A 15 -4.44 -12.62 0.12
N MET A 16 -3.14 -12.90 -0.03
CA MET A 16 -2.07 -11.91 0.13
C MET A 16 -2.23 -10.78 -0.88
N THR A 17 -2.51 -11.09 -2.15
CA THR A 17 -2.67 -10.06 -3.19
C THR A 17 -3.86 -9.15 -2.89
N VAL A 18 -5.03 -9.73 -2.61
CA VAL A 18 -6.25 -8.98 -2.29
C VAL A 18 -6.08 -8.20 -0.97
N GLY A 19 -5.53 -8.85 0.05
CA GLY A 19 -5.27 -8.24 1.36
C GLY A 19 -4.24 -7.10 1.28
N GLY A 20 -3.21 -7.25 0.46
CA GLY A 20 -2.21 -6.20 0.21
C GLY A 20 -2.81 -4.96 -0.43
N TRP A 21 -3.68 -5.13 -1.43
CA TRP A 21 -4.42 -4.02 -2.03
C TRP A 21 -5.42 -3.38 -1.06
N ALA A 22 -6.16 -4.18 -0.31
CA ALA A 22 -7.08 -3.67 0.71
C ALA A 22 -6.36 -2.86 1.80
N LEU A 23 -5.24 -3.39 2.29
CA LEU A 23 -4.35 -2.69 3.22
C LEU A 23 -3.83 -1.39 2.61
N TYR A 24 -3.38 -1.41 1.36
CA TYR A 24 -2.90 -0.21 0.69
C TYR A 24 -3.98 0.88 0.57
N VAL A 25 -5.21 0.52 0.18
CA VAL A 25 -6.34 1.46 0.13
C VAL A 25 -6.64 2.03 1.52
N LEU A 26 -6.65 1.20 2.56
CA LEU A 26 -6.82 1.66 3.94
C LEU A 26 -5.73 2.66 4.36
N LEU A 27 -4.48 2.41 3.97
CA LEU A 27 -3.37 3.32 4.24
C LEU A 27 -3.52 4.66 3.50
N LEU A 28 -4.07 4.67 2.29
CA LEU A 28 -4.39 5.92 1.59
C LEU A 28 -5.47 6.73 2.32
N LEU A 29 -6.44 6.07 2.96
CA LEU A 29 -7.40 6.76 3.82
C LEU A 29 -6.71 7.37 5.04
N ILE A 30 -5.86 6.60 5.74
CA ILE A 30 -5.07 7.10 6.88
C ILE A 30 -4.19 8.28 6.46
N PHE A 31 -3.57 8.22 5.28
CA PHE A 31 -2.81 9.31 4.70
C PHE A 31 -3.67 10.56 4.51
N HIS A 32 -4.85 10.41 3.90
CA HIS A 32 -5.74 11.52 3.62
C HIS A 32 -6.20 12.24 4.90
N TYR A 33 -6.54 11.48 5.94
CA TYR A 33 -6.96 12.03 7.23
C TYR A 33 -5.79 12.57 8.06
N GLY A 34 -4.64 11.89 8.04
CA GLY A 34 -3.52 12.16 8.93
C GLY A 34 -2.58 13.26 8.47
N ARG A 35 -2.54 13.56 7.16
CA ARG A 35 -1.60 14.52 6.57
C ARG A 35 -1.88 15.97 6.97
N PRO A 36 -0.88 16.87 6.91
CA PRO A 36 -1.09 18.31 6.99
C PRO A 36 -2.09 18.78 5.94
N GLU A 37 -2.88 19.77 6.34
CA GLU A 37 -3.82 20.42 5.45
C GLU A 37 -3.08 21.45 4.59
N GLN A 38 -3.45 21.56 3.31
CA GLN A 38 -2.84 22.55 2.43
C GLN A 38 -3.36 23.94 2.79
N ASN A 39 -2.44 24.87 3.05
CA ASN A 39 -2.78 26.25 3.33
C ASN A 39 -3.08 27.00 2.01
N PHE A 40 -4.33 26.92 1.56
CA PHE A 40 -4.81 27.66 0.40
C PHE A 40 -4.83 29.17 0.69
N GLY A 41 -4.50 29.99 -0.32
CA GLY A 41 -4.45 31.45 -0.16
C GLY A 41 -5.75 32.07 0.38
N TYR A 42 -6.89 31.47 0.06
CA TYR A 42 -8.19 31.85 0.62
C TYR A 42 -8.28 31.63 2.14
N LEU A 43 -7.87 30.45 2.63
CA LEU A 43 -7.86 30.13 4.07
C LEU A 43 -6.90 31.06 4.83
N LYS A 44 -5.73 31.31 4.25
CA LYS A 44 -4.75 32.27 4.77
C LYS A 44 -5.34 33.69 4.86
N HIS A 45 -6.07 34.14 3.84
CA HIS A 45 -6.69 35.46 3.83
C HIS A 45 -7.76 35.59 4.92
N GLN A 46 -8.53 34.52 5.15
CA GLN A 46 -9.54 34.47 6.21
C GLN A 46 -8.99 34.17 7.61
N GLN A 47 -7.66 34.12 7.78
CA GLN A 47 -7.00 33.78 9.05
C GLN A 47 -7.52 32.47 9.65
N ILE A 48 -7.95 31.52 8.80
CA ILE A 48 -8.42 30.21 9.26
C ILE A 48 -7.20 29.39 9.65
N PRO A 49 -7.10 28.89 10.89
CA PRO A 49 -6.00 28.05 11.31
C PRO A 49 -6.08 26.70 10.56
N VAL A 50 -4.95 26.29 10.00
CA VAL A 50 -4.81 25.05 9.22
C VAL A 50 -3.76 24.17 9.92
N ARG A 51 -4.01 22.86 9.99
CA ARG A 51 -3.07 21.93 10.62
C ARG A 51 -1.80 21.81 9.78
N ALA A 52 -0.68 22.28 10.34
CA ALA A 52 0.64 22.26 9.68
C ALA A 52 1.39 20.93 9.84
N GLU A 53 1.00 20.11 10.83
CA GLU A 53 1.72 18.89 11.17
C GLU A 53 0.88 17.63 10.98
N TRP A 54 1.57 16.51 10.83
CA TRP A 54 0.92 15.21 10.82
C TRP A 54 0.33 14.87 12.20
N LEU A 55 -0.79 14.15 12.20
CA LEU A 55 -1.20 13.42 13.39
C LEU A 55 -0.16 12.31 13.66
N SER A 56 0.58 12.40 14.77
CA SER A 56 1.76 11.57 15.06
C SER A 56 1.52 10.07 14.89
N LEU A 57 0.41 9.56 15.44
CA LEU A 57 0.05 8.16 15.36
C LEU A 57 -0.28 7.73 13.92
N HIS A 58 -0.95 8.59 13.14
CA HIS A 58 -1.32 8.31 11.76
C HIS A 58 -0.09 8.29 10.86
N HIS A 59 0.85 9.22 11.07
CA HIS A 59 2.11 9.25 10.35
C HIS A 59 2.90 7.96 10.53
N PHE A 60 2.99 7.46 11.77
CA PHE A 60 3.67 6.20 12.07
C PHE A 60 2.98 5.01 11.39
N TRP A 61 1.68 4.82 11.61
CA TRP A 61 0.94 3.69 11.02
C TRP A 61 0.93 3.72 9.50
N PHE A 62 0.85 4.90 8.91
CA PHE A 62 0.95 5.06 7.47
C PHE A 62 2.31 4.58 6.95
N HIS A 63 3.42 5.05 7.51
CA HIS A 63 4.76 4.64 7.06
C HIS A 63 5.01 3.16 7.29
N ALA A 64 4.75 2.67 8.51
CA ALA A 64 4.92 1.26 8.85
C ALA A 64 4.05 0.37 7.94
N GLY A 65 2.81 0.78 7.68
CA GLY A 65 1.89 0.06 6.81
C GLY A 65 2.33 0.05 5.34
N ILE A 66 2.83 1.17 4.80
CA ILE A 66 3.30 1.22 3.41
C ILE A 66 4.55 0.35 3.23
N TRP A 67 5.50 0.37 4.17
CA TRP A 67 6.62 -0.57 4.18
C TRP A 67 6.14 -2.03 4.31
N GLY A 68 5.13 -2.29 5.13
CA GLY A 68 4.49 -3.60 5.23
C GLY A 68 3.84 -4.06 3.92
N ALA A 69 3.12 -3.19 3.23
CA ALA A 69 2.50 -3.46 1.94
C ALA A 69 3.57 -3.74 0.85
N LEU A 70 4.66 -2.98 0.85
CA LEU A 70 5.80 -3.23 -0.04
C LEU A 70 6.47 -4.57 0.26
N GLY A 71 6.72 -4.88 1.54
CA GLY A 71 7.29 -6.15 1.96
C GLY A 71 6.39 -7.34 1.59
N LEU A 72 5.08 -7.20 1.76
CA LEU A 72 4.09 -8.18 1.33
C LEU A 72 4.13 -8.39 -0.19
N ALA A 73 4.16 -7.30 -0.97
CA ALA A 73 4.23 -7.36 -2.42
C ALA A 73 5.48 -8.12 -2.90
N VAL A 74 6.66 -7.78 -2.37
CA VAL A 74 7.93 -8.44 -2.68
C VAL A 74 7.92 -9.92 -2.29
N THR A 75 7.40 -10.23 -1.10
CA THR A 75 7.33 -11.61 -0.60
C THR A 75 6.41 -12.46 -1.47
N ALA A 76 5.18 -12.00 -1.72
CA ALA A 76 4.23 -12.70 -2.56
C ALA A 76 4.74 -12.83 -4.01
N PHE A 77 5.38 -11.78 -4.55
CA PHE A 77 5.94 -11.81 -5.90
C PHE A 77 7.02 -12.87 -6.02
N THR A 78 7.94 -12.93 -5.05
CA THR A 78 9.01 -13.93 -5.00
C THR A 78 8.44 -15.35 -4.95
N LEU A 79 7.43 -15.59 -4.10
CA LEU A 79 6.76 -16.89 -4.00
C LEU A 79 6.08 -17.30 -5.32
N VAL A 80 5.40 -16.36 -5.99
CA VAL A 80 4.79 -16.61 -7.31
C VAL A 80 5.88 -16.86 -8.38
N HIS A 81 7.01 -16.16 -8.30
CA HIS A 81 8.13 -16.32 -9.22
C HIS A 81 8.76 -17.70 -9.11
N LEU A 82 9.13 -18.12 -7.90
CA LEU A 82 9.75 -19.43 -7.62
C LEU A 82 8.84 -20.60 -8.02
N LYS A 83 7.52 -20.43 -7.93
CA LYS A 83 6.56 -21.48 -8.24
C LYS A 83 6.42 -21.78 -9.74
N GLY A 84 6.79 -20.85 -10.64
CA GLY A 84 6.84 -21.08 -12.09
C GLY A 84 5.51 -21.45 -12.78
N ARG A 85 4.35 -21.34 -12.12
CA ARG A 85 3.05 -21.74 -12.71
C ARG A 85 2.45 -20.65 -13.60
N ALA A 86 2.12 -21.00 -14.84
CA ALA A 86 1.52 -20.10 -15.83
C ALA A 86 0.23 -19.41 -15.33
N HIS A 87 -0.67 -20.16 -14.68
CA HIS A 87 -1.93 -19.62 -14.16
C HIS A 87 -1.74 -18.51 -13.11
N LEU A 88 -0.61 -18.44 -12.41
CA LEU A 88 -0.38 -17.40 -11.38
C LEU A 88 0.34 -16.16 -11.92
N GLN A 89 0.65 -16.11 -13.21
CA GLN A 89 1.40 -14.99 -13.78
C GLN A 89 0.65 -13.65 -13.67
N TYR A 90 -0.69 -13.66 -13.71
CA TYR A 90 -1.46 -12.42 -13.51
C TYR A 90 -1.26 -11.82 -12.12
N LEU A 91 -1.05 -12.64 -11.07
CA LEU A 91 -0.78 -12.13 -9.71
C LEU A 91 0.52 -11.34 -9.68
N LYS A 92 1.53 -11.74 -10.48
CA LYS A 92 2.81 -11.00 -10.54
C LYS A 92 2.58 -9.55 -10.96
N ILE A 93 1.66 -9.31 -11.91
CA ILE A 93 1.33 -7.97 -12.37
C ILE A 93 0.68 -7.16 -11.24
N TYR A 94 -0.33 -7.71 -10.57
CA TYR A 94 -0.98 -7.02 -9.45
C TYR A 94 -0.04 -6.73 -8.28
N LEU A 95 0.89 -7.64 -7.99
CA LEU A 95 1.88 -7.47 -6.93
C LEU A 95 2.98 -6.47 -7.34
N ALA A 96 3.41 -6.48 -8.60
CA ALA A 96 4.33 -5.47 -9.12
C ALA A 96 3.70 -4.07 -9.09
N LEU A 97 2.42 -3.94 -9.48
CA LEU A 97 1.68 -2.69 -9.38
C LEU A 97 1.53 -2.24 -7.94
N LEU A 98 1.23 -3.14 -7.00
CA LEU A 98 1.17 -2.82 -5.57
C LEU A 98 2.52 -2.31 -5.06
N GLY A 99 3.62 -2.98 -5.41
CA GLY A 99 4.97 -2.56 -5.06
C GLY A 99 5.32 -1.19 -5.64
N ALA A 100 5.03 -0.96 -6.92
CA ALA A 100 5.24 0.32 -7.59
C ALA A 100 4.41 1.44 -6.95
N ALA A 101 3.15 1.19 -6.62
CA ALA A 101 2.27 2.14 -5.94
C ALA A 101 2.78 2.49 -4.52
N ALA A 102 3.25 1.49 -3.77
CA ALA A 102 3.85 1.70 -2.46
C ALA A 102 5.14 2.54 -2.54
N ILE A 103 6.04 2.21 -3.48
CA ILE A 103 7.27 2.98 -3.73
C ILE A 103 6.93 4.41 -4.14
N PHE A 104 6.03 4.59 -5.09
CA PHE A 104 5.60 5.92 -5.54
C PHE A 104 5.03 6.75 -4.39
N THR A 105 4.24 6.14 -3.52
CA THR A 105 3.69 6.79 -2.32
C THR A 105 4.78 7.19 -1.34
N LEU A 106 5.76 6.32 -1.07
CA LEU A 106 6.92 6.67 -0.24
C LEU A 106 7.69 7.85 -0.82
N LEU A 107 7.95 7.83 -2.13
CA LEU A 107 8.64 8.91 -2.83
C LEU A 107 7.86 10.22 -2.71
N LEU A 108 6.55 10.21 -2.97
CA LEU A 108 5.71 11.40 -2.82
C LEU A 108 5.79 11.98 -1.41
N VAL A 109 5.73 11.14 -0.38
CA VAL A 109 5.78 11.61 1.01
C VAL A 109 7.17 12.19 1.34
N THR A 110 8.25 11.60 0.82
CA THR A 110 9.60 12.12 1.03
C THR A 110 9.89 13.41 0.28
N PHE A 111 9.32 13.60 -0.92
CA PHE A 111 9.57 14.76 -1.78
C PHE A 111 8.49 15.83 -1.70
N SER A 112 7.38 15.58 -1.02
CA SER A 112 6.35 16.60 -0.83
C SER A 112 6.95 17.77 -0.06
N PRO A 113 6.83 19.01 -0.56
CA PRO A 113 7.20 20.18 0.23
C PRO A 113 6.39 20.15 1.52
N ARG A 114 7.09 20.35 2.64
CA ARG A 114 6.50 20.47 3.98
C ARG A 114 5.81 21.81 4.13
#